data_AF-A0A4S9K8R0-F1
#
_entry.id   AF-A0A4S9K8R0-F1
#
_cell.length_a   1.000
_cell.length_b   1.000
_cell.length_c   1.000
_cell.angle_alpha   90.00
_cell.angle_beta   90.00
_cell.angle_gamma   90.00
#
_symmetry.space_group_name_H-M   'P 1'
#
loop_
_entity.id
_entity.type
_entity.pdbx_description
1 polymer ?
#
loop_
_entity_poly.entity_id
_entity_poly.type
_entity_poly.pdbx_seq_one_letter_code
_entity_poly.pdbx_strand_id
1 'polypeptide(L)'
;MDATSPARRVGDRLAHSDISVQRIAQASCSHDHYNDLPKLQGEANWQEWSDALQDAALMAGTEAVLSGESTHPPALDGKQSTAEWNDNIKRTAVWRRRNESLLKAMRDTMESDADIDMFGSLNAHKAYIGLKSRYYVSDNQKVINLYNDELMLAEIDLEDSPKEIADDFQAAFDQYNHLFDHNELQRLPEIFLKLEFLNSLGIVYADWVRTLLKEHDVLGLNQGPTLTFDELVDLVIVERGRLLQAQKDASAYASASRQSTKRNISQVEDVSQPEPRAVCSVAHHQNAKHNNQTCRTQNPRLRPRKWQASLQD
;
A
#
# COMPACT_ATOMS: atom_id res chain seq x y z
N MET A 1 2.22 50.10 59.99
CA MET A 1 1.27 49.62 58.97
C MET A 1 1.19 48.12 59.14
N ASP A 2 0.06 47.66 59.67
CA ASP A 2 -0.19 46.27 60.02
C ASP A 2 -0.24 45.38 58.77
N ALA A 3 0.68 44.42 58.70
CA ALA A 3 0.61 43.31 57.76
C ALA A 3 -0.03 42.12 58.47
N THR A 4 -1.35 42.16 58.63
CA THR A 4 -2.13 40.97 58.99
C THR A 4 -2.06 39.96 57.85
N SER A 5 -1.23 38.94 58.00
CA SER A 5 -1.42 37.65 57.31
C SER A 5 -2.82 37.13 57.64
N PRO A 6 -3.69 36.85 56.66
CA PRO A 6 -4.93 36.16 56.95
C PRO A 6 -4.58 34.69 57.19
N ALA A 7 -4.64 34.27 58.46
CA ALA A 7 -4.77 32.87 58.81
C ALA A 7 -5.98 32.30 58.06
N ARG A 8 -5.74 31.44 57.06
CA ARG A 8 -6.80 30.72 56.35
C ARG A 8 -7.59 29.89 57.36
N ARG A 9 -8.88 30.20 57.51
CA ARG A 9 -9.77 29.40 58.36
C ARG A 9 -9.96 28.04 57.71
N VAL A 10 -9.83 27.00 58.51
CA VAL A 10 -10.21 25.63 58.13
C VAL A 10 -11.72 25.65 57.88
N GLY A 11 -12.15 25.64 56.60
CA GLY A 11 -13.58 25.62 56.25
C GLY A 11 -14.00 26.43 55.02
N ASP A 12 -13.12 27.25 54.42
CA ASP A 12 -13.49 28.07 53.26
C ASP A 12 -13.36 27.32 51.91
N ARG A 13 -14.09 27.80 50.89
CA ARG A 13 -14.01 27.29 49.52
C ARG A 13 -12.63 27.58 48.92
N LEU A 14 -11.97 26.55 48.41
CA LEU A 14 -10.66 26.61 47.77
C LEU A 14 -10.77 27.17 46.35
N ALA A 15 -9.71 27.82 45.89
CA ALA A 15 -9.53 28.21 44.50
C ALA A 15 -8.40 27.41 43.85
N HIS A 16 -8.39 27.31 42.51
CA HIS A 16 -7.30 26.63 41.78
C HIS A 16 -5.93 27.32 41.98
N SER A 17 -5.91 28.63 42.29
CA SER A 17 -4.71 29.41 42.58
C SER A 17 -4.15 29.18 43.99
N ASP A 18 -4.83 28.40 44.82
CA ASP A 18 -4.40 28.16 46.18
C ASP A 18 -3.12 27.32 46.23
N ILE A 19 -2.14 27.77 47.03
CA ILE A 19 -0.84 27.09 47.18
C ILE A 19 -1.00 25.63 47.62
N SER A 20 -1.97 25.34 48.50
CA SER A 20 -2.25 23.96 48.93
C SER A 20 -2.75 23.08 47.79
N VAL A 21 -3.55 23.63 46.87
CA VAL A 21 -4.05 22.93 45.68
C VAL A 21 -2.91 22.70 44.69
N GLN A 22 -2.04 23.70 44.48
CA GLN A 22 -0.86 23.57 43.62
C GLN A 22 0.13 22.51 44.14
N ARG A 23 0.38 22.47 45.45
CA ARG A 23 1.27 21.45 46.06
C ARG A 23 0.73 20.03 45.89
N ILE A 24 -0.58 19.83 46.08
CA ILE A 24 -1.22 18.52 45.85
C ILE A 24 -1.07 18.11 44.39
N ALA A 25 -1.30 19.03 43.45
CA ALA A 25 -1.15 18.75 42.03
C ALA A 25 0.30 18.39 41.67
N GLN A 26 1.29 19.13 42.17
CA GLN A 26 2.73 18.87 41.96
C GLN A 26 3.16 17.51 42.51
N ALA A 27 2.67 17.11 43.68
CA ALA A 27 2.98 15.81 44.28
C ALA A 27 2.26 14.64 43.61
N SER A 28 1.33 14.90 42.68
CA SER A 28 0.46 13.87 42.11
C SER A 28 1.04 13.11 40.92
N CYS A 29 2.16 13.57 40.34
CA CYS A 29 2.89 12.89 39.28
C CYS A 29 4.40 13.11 39.35
N SER A 30 5.15 12.04 39.11
CA SER A 30 6.61 12.08 38.96
C SER A 30 6.93 12.32 37.48
N HIS A 31 7.63 13.41 37.17
CA HIS A 31 7.92 13.78 35.78
C HIS A 31 9.15 13.05 35.23
N ASP A 32 9.96 12.49 36.13
CA ASP A 32 11.28 11.95 35.79
C ASP A 32 11.18 10.68 34.94
N HIS A 33 10.08 9.92 35.07
CA HIS A 33 9.85 8.69 34.30
C HIS A 33 9.62 8.93 32.81
N TYR A 34 9.38 10.17 32.39
CA TYR A 34 9.19 10.51 30.96
C TYR A 34 10.48 10.92 30.26
N ASN A 35 11.57 11.15 30.99
CA ASN A 35 12.82 11.66 30.41
C ASN A 35 13.51 10.65 29.49
N ASP A 36 13.30 9.36 29.73
CA ASP A 36 13.97 8.25 29.05
C ASP A 36 13.11 7.62 27.95
N LEU A 37 12.00 8.26 27.57
CA LEU A 37 11.13 7.74 26.51
C LEU A 37 11.84 7.77 25.14
N PRO A 38 11.68 6.72 24.31
CA PRO A 38 12.22 6.70 22.96
C PRO A 38 11.56 7.79 22.11
N LYS A 39 12.22 8.19 21.02
CA LYS A 39 11.62 9.10 20.03
C LYS A 39 10.65 8.34 19.15
N LEU A 40 9.44 8.86 18.96
CA LEU A 40 8.50 8.30 17.99
C LEU A 40 8.92 8.73 16.58
N GLN A 41 9.43 7.79 15.79
CA GLN A 41 10.01 8.01 14.45
C GLN A 41 9.10 7.50 13.32
N GLY A 42 7.89 7.04 13.66
CA GLY A 42 6.91 6.56 12.71
C GLY A 42 6.25 5.26 13.16
N GLU A 43 5.66 4.57 12.19
CA GLU A 43 4.91 3.33 12.42
C GLU A 43 5.81 2.18 12.91
N ALA A 44 7.04 2.11 12.39
CA ALA A 44 7.97 1.02 12.66
C ALA A 44 8.31 0.86 14.15
N ASN A 45 8.35 1.98 14.90
CA ASN A 45 8.64 1.97 16.34
C ASN A 45 7.46 2.40 17.21
N TRP A 46 6.24 2.43 16.64
CA TRP A 46 5.03 2.78 17.38
C TRP A 46 4.82 1.88 18.61
N GLN A 47 4.96 0.55 18.44
CA GLN A 47 4.69 -0.40 19.51
C GLN A 47 5.67 -0.21 20.68
N GLU A 48 6.96 -0.15 20.39
CA GLU A 48 8.02 0.10 21.39
C GLU A 48 7.79 1.42 22.13
N TRP A 49 7.46 2.49 21.40
CA TRP A 49 7.16 3.79 21.99
C TRP A 49 5.89 3.76 22.86
N SER A 50 4.83 3.12 22.38
CA SER A 50 3.55 2.98 23.08
C SER A 50 3.72 2.25 24.40
N ASP A 51 4.47 1.15 24.39
CA ASP A 51 4.71 0.34 25.59
C ASP A 51 5.57 1.11 26.60
N ALA A 52 6.64 1.77 26.15
CA ALA A 52 7.46 2.63 27.00
C ALA A 52 6.65 3.79 27.62
N LEU A 53 5.73 4.40 26.87
CA LEU A 53 4.86 5.45 27.37
C LEU A 53 3.86 4.94 28.42
N GLN A 54 3.28 3.76 28.20
CA GLN A 54 2.35 3.14 29.14
C GLN A 54 3.06 2.79 30.45
N ASP A 55 4.25 2.20 30.38
CA ASP A 55 5.08 1.90 31.54
C ASP A 55 5.48 3.17 32.30
N ALA A 56 5.93 4.21 31.59
CA ALA A 56 6.24 5.50 32.19
C ALA A 56 5.01 6.14 32.85
N ALA A 57 3.83 6.04 32.23
CA ALA A 57 2.58 6.56 32.77
C ALA A 57 2.15 5.82 34.05
N LEU A 58 2.35 4.50 34.10
CA LEU A 58 2.11 3.69 35.29
C LEU A 58 3.02 4.15 36.44
N MET A 59 4.32 4.28 36.17
CA MET A 59 5.30 4.71 37.17
C MET A 59 5.09 6.16 37.62
N ALA A 60 4.65 7.04 36.72
CA ALA A 60 4.34 8.44 37.01
C ALA A 60 2.98 8.66 37.67
N GLY A 61 2.14 7.62 37.81
CA GLY A 61 0.78 7.71 38.37
C GLY A 61 -0.22 8.45 37.47
N THR A 62 -0.01 8.41 36.16
CA THR A 62 -0.85 9.07 35.14
C THR A 62 -1.58 8.08 34.24
N GLU A 63 -1.37 6.77 34.41
CA GLU A 63 -1.96 5.70 33.60
C GLU A 63 -3.49 5.80 33.48
N ALA A 64 -4.21 6.03 34.58
CA ALA A 64 -5.65 6.28 34.54
C ALA A 64 -6.07 7.48 33.65
N VAL A 65 -5.22 8.51 33.48
CA VAL A 65 -5.48 9.61 32.54
C VAL A 65 -5.17 9.20 31.11
N LEU A 66 -4.11 8.41 30.89
CA LEU A 66 -3.73 7.89 29.57
C LEU A 66 -4.77 6.90 29.01
N SER A 67 -5.28 6.00 29.85
CA SER A 67 -6.30 5.00 29.49
C SER A 67 -7.69 5.61 29.29
N GLY A 68 -7.90 6.85 29.76
CA GLY A 68 -9.18 7.55 29.69
C GLY A 68 -10.14 7.23 30.85
N GLU A 69 -9.74 6.38 31.79
CA GLU A 69 -10.53 6.08 33.00
C GLU A 69 -10.74 7.32 33.88
N SER A 70 -9.72 8.18 33.96
CA SER A 70 -9.75 9.45 34.68
C SER A 70 -10.10 10.60 33.73
N THR A 71 -11.32 11.11 33.85
CA THR A 71 -11.83 12.23 33.05
C THR A 71 -11.78 13.55 33.81
N HIS A 72 -11.78 14.67 33.08
CA HIS A 72 -11.81 16.00 33.69
C HIS A 72 -13.06 16.12 34.58
N PRO A 73 -12.92 16.50 35.86
CA PRO A 73 -14.07 16.63 36.75
C PRO A 73 -15.13 17.59 36.22
N PRO A 74 -16.42 17.36 36.53
CA PRO A 74 -17.49 18.20 36.02
C PRO A 74 -17.35 19.64 36.53
N ALA A 75 -17.79 20.59 35.70
CA ALA A 75 -17.81 22.00 36.06
C ALA A 75 -18.66 22.24 37.31
N LEU A 76 -18.18 23.12 38.18
CA LEU A 76 -18.88 23.53 39.39
C LEU A 76 -19.96 24.56 39.06
N ASP A 77 -21.18 24.35 39.56
CA ASP A 77 -22.34 25.24 39.35
C ASP A 77 -22.65 26.12 40.57
N GLY A 78 -21.82 26.03 41.63
CA GLY A 78 -21.90 26.86 42.82
C GLY A 78 -22.87 26.34 43.90
N LYS A 79 -23.68 25.32 43.58
CA LYS A 79 -24.68 24.72 44.48
C LYS A 79 -24.08 23.67 45.43
N GLN A 80 -22.84 23.25 45.18
CA GLN A 80 -22.14 22.25 45.98
C GLN A 80 -21.85 22.74 47.40
N SER A 81 -21.80 21.80 48.34
CA SER A 81 -21.25 22.05 49.67
C SER A 81 -19.76 22.46 49.58
N THR A 82 -19.23 23.11 50.62
CA THR A 82 -17.81 23.49 50.64
C THR A 82 -16.88 22.28 50.55
N ALA A 83 -17.27 21.12 51.11
CA ALA A 83 -16.50 19.90 51.02
C ALA A 83 -16.41 19.37 49.58
N GLU A 84 -17.55 19.28 48.89
CA GLU A 84 -17.63 18.85 47.49
C GLU A 84 -16.91 19.82 46.54
N TRP A 85 -17.05 21.12 46.78
CA TRP A 85 -16.32 22.17 46.06
C TRP A 85 -14.81 21.96 46.19
N ASN A 86 -14.33 21.85 47.43
CA ASN A 86 -12.89 21.72 47.72
C ASN A 86 -12.31 20.44 47.15
N ASP A 87 -13.06 19.35 47.20
CA ASP A 87 -12.67 18.08 46.62
C ASP A 87 -12.60 18.13 45.09
N ASN A 88 -13.58 18.74 44.43
CA ASN A 88 -13.56 18.94 42.98
C ASN A 88 -12.39 19.82 42.52
N ILE A 89 -12.11 20.92 43.22
CA ILE A 89 -10.97 21.80 42.93
C ILE A 89 -9.64 21.03 42.98
N LYS A 90 -9.46 20.19 44.00
CA LYS A 90 -8.27 19.34 44.15
C LYS A 90 -8.18 18.30 43.03
N ARG A 91 -9.27 17.55 42.77
CA ARG A 91 -9.31 16.54 41.70
C ARG A 91 -9.04 17.16 40.33
N THR A 92 -9.57 18.35 40.06
CA THR A 92 -9.34 19.07 38.81
C THR A 92 -7.89 19.49 38.66
N ALA A 93 -7.27 20.01 39.72
CA ALA A 93 -5.86 20.40 39.69
C ALA A 93 -4.94 19.20 39.46
N VAL A 94 -5.21 18.07 40.13
CA VAL A 94 -4.49 16.80 39.93
C VAL A 94 -4.64 16.30 38.51
N TRP A 95 -5.88 16.21 38.00
CA TRP A 95 -6.15 15.75 36.64
C TRP A 95 -5.43 16.61 35.60
N ARG A 96 -5.53 17.95 35.70
CA ARG A 96 -4.85 18.88 34.78
C ARG A 96 -3.35 18.67 34.77
N ARG A 97 -2.74 18.55 35.95
CA ARG A 97 -1.29 18.36 36.05
C ARG A 97 -0.82 17.05 35.41
N ARG A 98 -1.54 15.95 35.66
CA ARG A 98 -1.23 14.64 35.07
C ARG A 98 -1.41 14.65 33.55
N ASN A 99 -2.50 15.25 33.07
CA ASN A 99 -2.80 15.41 31.66
C ASN A 99 -1.75 16.26 30.94
N GLU A 100 -1.37 17.41 31.52
CA GLU A 100 -0.31 18.26 30.98
C GLU A 100 1.05 17.55 30.94
N SER A 101 1.39 16.76 31.97
CA SER A 101 2.63 15.99 32.00
C SER A 101 2.69 14.96 30.87
N LEU A 102 1.60 14.25 30.61
CA LEU A 102 1.50 13.29 29.51
C LEU A 102 1.60 13.97 28.14
N LEU A 103 0.83 15.05 27.93
CA LEU A 103 0.88 15.82 26.68
C LEU A 103 2.29 16.35 26.41
N LYS A 104 2.97 16.83 27.45
CA LYS A 104 4.37 17.26 27.35
C LYS A 104 5.29 16.09 26.96
N ALA A 105 5.18 14.95 27.63
CA ALA A 105 5.99 13.77 27.32
C ALA A 105 5.80 13.30 25.87
N MET A 106 4.57 13.29 25.37
CA MET A 106 4.27 12.96 23.98
C MET A 106 4.89 14.00 23.02
N ARG A 107 4.73 15.30 23.29
CA ARG A 107 5.35 16.38 22.48
C ARG A 107 6.87 16.27 22.43
N ASP A 108 7.49 16.02 23.57
CA ASP A 108 8.94 15.98 23.70
C ASP A 108 9.52 14.74 23.01
N THR A 109 8.72 13.70 22.75
CA THR A 109 9.16 12.45 22.11
C THR A 109 8.80 12.32 20.63
N MET A 110 7.87 13.14 20.13
CA MET A 110 7.51 13.19 18.72
C MET A 110 8.54 13.94 17.87
N GLU A 111 8.64 13.59 16.58
CA GLU A 111 9.37 14.39 15.58
C GLU A 111 8.69 15.75 15.33
N SER A 112 9.49 16.76 14.97
CA SER A 112 9.10 18.17 14.90
C SER A 112 7.91 18.48 13.99
N ASP A 113 7.65 17.61 13.01
CA ASP A 113 6.67 17.84 11.95
C ASP A 113 5.28 17.28 12.29
N ALA A 114 5.16 16.54 13.39
CA ALA A 114 3.89 15.99 13.85
C ALA A 114 3.24 16.90 14.90
N ASP A 115 2.18 17.62 14.49
CA ASP A 115 1.42 18.47 15.39
C ASP A 115 0.50 17.65 16.31
N ILE A 116 0.91 17.46 17.57
CA ILE A 116 0.10 16.74 18.57
C ILE A 116 -1.25 17.42 18.81
N ASP A 117 -1.34 18.74 18.57
CA ASP A 117 -2.54 19.51 18.85
C ASP A 117 -3.68 19.16 17.90
N MET A 118 -3.36 18.57 16.75
CA MET A 118 -4.33 17.97 15.83
C MET A 118 -5.03 16.73 16.40
N PHE A 119 -4.44 16.05 17.39
CA PHE A 119 -4.96 14.79 17.93
C PHE A 119 -5.70 14.96 19.26
N GLY A 120 -5.60 16.13 19.90
CA GLY A 120 -6.29 16.40 21.17
C GLY A 120 -5.51 17.34 22.08
N SER A 121 -5.34 18.59 21.65
CA SER A 121 -4.50 19.61 22.30
C SER A 121 -4.64 19.79 23.82
N LEU A 122 -5.79 19.43 24.41
CA LEU A 122 -6.07 19.57 25.84
C LEU A 122 -6.30 18.24 26.56
N ASN A 123 -6.20 17.10 25.89
CA ASN A 123 -6.50 15.80 26.48
C ASN A 123 -5.50 14.72 26.00
N ALA A 124 -4.67 14.25 26.94
CA ALA A 124 -3.64 13.24 26.70
C ALA A 124 -4.20 11.92 26.16
N HIS A 125 -5.33 11.45 26.68
CA HIS A 125 -5.97 10.24 26.17
C HIS A 125 -6.40 10.41 24.71
N LYS A 126 -7.04 11.54 24.36
CA LYS A 126 -7.43 11.81 22.97
C LYS A 126 -6.21 11.89 22.06
N ALA A 127 -5.17 12.60 22.49
CA ALA A 127 -3.91 12.68 21.75
C ALA A 127 -3.31 11.29 21.53
N TYR A 128 -3.23 10.46 22.58
CA TYR A 128 -2.74 9.09 22.50
C TYR A 128 -3.55 8.22 21.53
N ILE A 129 -4.88 8.27 21.58
CA ILE A 129 -5.74 7.53 20.65
C ILE A 129 -5.59 8.05 19.22
N GLY A 130 -5.45 9.36 19.02
CA GLY A 130 -5.19 9.93 17.70
C GLY A 130 -3.84 9.51 17.12
N LEU A 131 -2.80 9.48 17.94
CA LEU A 131 -1.49 8.95 17.57
C LEU A 131 -1.56 7.46 17.26
N LYS A 132 -2.27 6.69 18.10
CA LYS A 132 -2.54 5.27 17.83
C LYS A 132 -3.22 5.12 16.49
N SER A 133 -4.28 5.86 16.19
CA SER A 133 -4.96 5.78 14.90
C SER A 133 -4.08 6.18 13.71
N ARG A 134 -3.07 7.04 13.90
CA ARG A 134 -2.18 7.50 12.84
C ARG A 134 -1.05 6.52 12.55
N TYR A 135 -0.41 5.99 13.60
CA TYR A 135 0.80 5.18 13.49
C TYR A 135 0.55 3.67 13.64
N TYR A 136 -0.61 3.29 14.18
CA TYR A 136 -1.12 1.94 14.10
C TYR A 136 -1.82 1.78 12.75
N VAL A 137 -1.07 1.37 11.73
CA VAL A 137 -1.66 0.72 10.56
C VAL A 137 -2.35 -0.51 11.10
N SER A 138 -3.68 -0.51 11.16
CA SER A 138 -4.42 -1.68 11.64
C SER A 138 -3.88 -2.91 10.92
N ASP A 139 -3.72 -4.02 11.61
CA ASP A 139 -3.27 -5.27 10.98
C ASP A 139 -4.08 -5.56 9.72
N ASN A 140 -5.36 -5.18 9.70
CA ASN A 140 -6.24 -5.21 8.53
C ASN A 140 -5.72 -4.44 7.31
N GLN A 141 -5.11 -3.27 7.45
CA GLN A 141 -4.58 -2.52 6.31
C GLN A 141 -3.27 -3.12 5.80
N LYS A 142 -2.41 -3.66 6.68
CA LYS A 142 -1.24 -4.45 6.26
C LYS A 142 -1.68 -5.71 5.51
N VAL A 143 -2.68 -6.42 6.04
CA VAL A 143 -3.35 -7.56 5.40
C VAL A 143 -3.89 -7.18 4.03
N ILE A 144 -4.61 -6.05 3.93
CA ILE A 144 -5.20 -5.57 2.67
C ILE A 144 -4.11 -5.22 1.65
N ASN A 145 -3.01 -4.59 2.07
CA ASN A 145 -1.90 -4.26 1.16
C ASN A 145 -1.18 -5.53 0.70
N LEU A 146 -0.84 -6.45 1.61
CA LEU A 146 -0.24 -7.75 1.25
C LEU A 146 -1.13 -8.52 0.27
N TYR A 147 -2.44 -8.55 0.53
CA TYR A 147 -3.39 -9.23 -0.34
C TYR A 147 -3.51 -8.56 -1.72
N ASN A 148 -3.73 -7.26 -1.79
CA ASN A 148 -4.00 -6.56 -3.05
C ASN A 148 -2.75 -6.26 -3.87
N ASP A 149 -1.67 -5.86 -3.21
CA ASP A 149 -0.50 -5.29 -3.86
C ASP A 149 0.59 -6.34 -4.11
N GLU A 150 0.67 -7.37 -3.25
CA GLU A 150 1.73 -8.40 -3.34
C GLU A 150 1.21 -9.78 -3.78
N LEU A 151 -0.03 -10.16 -3.41
CA LEU A 151 -0.61 -11.48 -3.74
C LEU A 151 -1.57 -11.49 -4.94
N MET A 152 -2.11 -10.33 -5.35
CA MET A 152 -3.07 -10.20 -6.46
C MET A 152 -2.44 -9.41 -7.62
N LEU A 153 -1.27 -9.87 -8.11
CA LEU A 153 -0.55 -9.19 -9.19
C LEU A 153 -1.30 -9.30 -10.53
N ALA A 154 -1.50 -8.17 -11.21
CA ALA A 154 -2.24 -8.11 -12.46
C ALA A 154 -1.53 -8.80 -13.64
N GLU A 155 -0.21 -8.64 -13.74
CA GLU A 155 0.65 -9.32 -14.72
C GLU A 155 2.08 -9.33 -14.19
N ILE A 156 2.73 -10.50 -14.18
CA ILE A 156 4.15 -10.64 -13.82
C ILE A 156 5.01 -10.64 -15.07
N ASP A 157 6.01 -9.77 -15.08
CA ASP A 157 7.01 -9.76 -16.13
C ASP A 157 8.08 -10.81 -15.83
N LEU A 158 7.99 -11.93 -16.55
CA LEU A 158 9.00 -12.98 -16.46
C LEU A 158 10.30 -12.61 -17.19
N GLU A 159 10.53 -11.38 -17.67
CA GLU A 159 11.86 -10.95 -18.12
C GLU A 159 12.91 -11.07 -17.00
N ASP A 160 12.51 -10.80 -15.76
CA ASP A 160 13.30 -11.05 -14.55
C ASP A 160 13.51 -12.56 -14.30
N SER A 161 14.16 -12.90 -13.18
CA SER A 161 14.30 -14.29 -12.75
C SER A 161 12.93 -14.82 -12.29
N PRO A 162 12.30 -15.81 -12.97
CA PRO A 162 10.99 -16.34 -12.58
C PRO A 162 11.02 -16.94 -11.17
N LYS A 163 12.21 -17.38 -10.75
CA LYS A 163 12.46 -17.91 -9.42
C LYS A 163 12.44 -16.83 -8.35
N GLU A 164 13.06 -15.67 -8.61
CA GLU A 164 13.05 -14.55 -7.65
C GLU A 164 11.62 -14.02 -7.47
N ILE A 165 10.87 -13.87 -8.57
CA ILE A 165 9.44 -13.49 -8.50
C ILE A 165 8.64 -14.50 -7.68
N ALA A 166 8.87 -15.80 -7.88
CA ALA A 166 8.18 -16.83 -7.13
C ALA A 166 8.55 -16.83 -5.64
N ASP A 167 9.84 -16.62 -5.32
CA ASP A 167 10.33 -16.51 -3.95
C ASP A 167 9.67 -15.30 -3.23
N ASP A 168 9.57 -14.16 -3.90
CA ASP A 168 8.87 -12.97 -3.37
C ASP A 168 7.37 -13.24 -3.14
N PHE A 169 6.72 -13.93 -4.08
CA PHE A 169 5.31 -14.31 -3.99
C PHE A 169 5.04 -15.27 -2.81
N GLN A 170 5.93 -16.26 -2.62
CA GLN A 170 5.88 -17.19 -1.49
C GLN A 170 6.11 -16.45 -0.16
N ALA A 171 7.06 -15.53 -0.11
CA ALA A 171 7.33 -14.74 1.09
C ALA A 171 6.12 -13.87 1.50
N ALA A 172 5.45 -13.23 0.55
CA ALA A 172 4.23 -12.45 0.80
C ALA A 172 3.09 -13.35 1.32
N PHE A 173 2.95 -14.55 0.77
CA PHE A 173 1.95 -15.54 1.20
C PHE A 173 2.19 -16.03 2.64
N ASP A 174 3.45 -16.32 2.97
CA ASP A 174 3.84 -16.74 4.31
C ASP A 174 3.62 -15.62 5.33
N GLN A 175 3.96 -14.38 4.97
CA GLN A 175 3.67 -13.20 5.79
C GLN A 175 2.18 -13.01 6.03
N TYR A 176 1.35 -13.10 4.98
CA TYR A 176 -0.11 -13.02 5.12
C TYR A 176 -0.64 -14.09 6.09
N ASN A 177 -0.21 -15.34 5.92
CA ASN A 177 -0.71 -16.44 6.75
C ASN A 177 -0.25 -16.35 8.21
N HIS A 178 0.95 -15.83 8.46
CA HIS A 178 1.45 -15.57 9.80
C HIS A 178 0.59 -14.55 10.56
N LEU A 179 -0.02 -13.57 9.86
CA LEU A 179 -0.94 -12.62 10.49
C LEU A 179 -2.23 -13.29 11.01
N PHE A 180 -2.56 -14.48 10.49
CA PHE A 180 -3.74 -15.27 10.89
C PHE A 180 -3.34 -16.56 11.61
N ASP A 181 -2.23 -16.55 12.34
CA ASP A 181 -1.75 -17.77 13.00
C ASP A 181 -2.76 -18.38 13.96
N HIS A 182 -3.57 -17.54 14.60
CA HIS A 182 -4.60 -17.93 15.55
C HIS A 182 -5.98 -18.18 14.90
N ASN A 183 -6.11 -18.06 13.58
CA ASN A 183 -7.37 -18.21 12.86
C ASN A 183 -7.19 -18.94 11.53
N GLU A 184 -7.17 -20.28 11.58
CA GLU A 184 -6.97 -21.15 10.42
C GLU A 184 -7.97 -20.90 9.27
N LEU A 185 -9.19 -20.43 9.57
CA LEU A 185 -10.22 -20.14 8.56
C LEU A 185 -9.91 -18.91 7.70
N GLN A 186 -9.02 -18.03 8.15
CA GLN A 186 -8.62 -16.82 7.42
C GLN A 186 -7.29 -16.98 6.67
N ARG A 187 -6.60 -18.11 6.87
CA ARG A 187 -5.39 -18.45 6.13
C ARG A 187 -5.73 -18.81 4.68
N LEU A 188 -4.85 -18.43 3.76
CA LEU A 188 -4.97 -18.78 2.36
C LEU A 188 -4.39 -20.19 2.13
N PRO A 189 -5.09 -21.07 1.41
CA PRO A 189 -4.55 -22.38 1.06
C PRO A 189 -3.45 -22.25 -0.01
N GLU A 190 -2.51 -23.19 -0.07
CA GLU A 190 -1.46 -23.21 -1.10
C GLU A 190 -2.03 -23.22 -2.55
N ILE A 191 -3.25 -23.74 -2.73
CA ILE A 191 -3.97 -23.69 -4.02
C ILE A 191 -4.19 -22.25 -4.49
N PHE A 192 -4.43 -21.31 -3.57
CA PHE A 192 -4.55 -19.88 -3.89
C PHE A 192 -3.24 -19.36 -4.49
N LEU A 193 -2.11 -19.64 -3.83
CA LEU A 193 -0.79 -19.22 -4.28
C LEU A 193 -0.49 -19.70 -5.72
N LYS A 194 -0.76 -20.99 -5.99
CA LYS A 194 -0.58 -21.59 -7.31
C LYS A 194 -1.44 -20.93 -8.38
N LEU A 195 -2.71 -20.66 -8.07
CA LEU A 195 -3.65 -20.09 -9.02
C LEU A 195 -3.35 -18.63 -9.32
N GLU A 196 -3.09 -17.82 -8.30
CA GLU A 196 -2.76 -16.41 -8.53
C GLU A 196 -1.46 -16.27 -9.31
N PHE A 197 -0.43 -17.06 -8.99
CA PHE A 197 0.81 -17.07 -9.77
C PHE A 197 0.56 -17.38 -11.25
N LEU A 198 -0.28 -18.38 -11.56
CA LEU A 198 -0.66 -18.73 -12.93
C LEU A 198 -1.52 -17.66 -13.61
N ASN A 199 -2.42 -17.01 -12.88
CA ASN A 199 -3.29 -15.96 -13.40
C ASN A 199 -2.50 -14.69 -13.72
N SER A 200 -1.43 -14.42 -12.97
CA SER A 200 -0.54 -13.29 -13.24
C SER A 200 0.37 -13.53 -14.45
N LEU A 201 0.48 -14.77 -14.97
CA LEU A 201 1.24 -15.01 -16.20
C LEU A 201 0.59 -14.31 -17.40
N GLY A 202 1.41 -13.62 -18.18
CA GLY A 202 0.95 -12.94 -19.39
C GLY A 202 0.25 -13.89 -20.38
N ILE A 203 -0.57 -13.31 -21.27
CA ILE A 203 -1.46 -14.05 -22.19
C ILE A 203 -0.76 -15.10 -23.07
N VAL A 204 0.56 -14.94 -23.30
CA VAL A 204 1.38 -15.88 -24.06
C VAL A 204 1.43 -17.27 -23.45
N TYR A 205 1.19 -17.40 -22.13
CA TYR A 205 1.18 -18.67 -21.41
C TYR A 205 -0.20 -19.34 -21.35
N ALA A 206 -1.28 -18.67 -21.79
CA ALA A 206 -2.65 -19.13 -21.56
C ALA A 206 -2.97 -20.55 -22.09
N ASP A 207 -2.45 -20.89 -23.28
CA ASP A 207 -2.64 -22.23 -23.86
C ASP A 207 -1.85 -23.31 -23.12
N TRP A 208 -0.66 -22.95 -22.63
CA TRP A 208 0.17 -23.83 -21.81
C TRP A 208 -0.48 -24.06 -20.44
N VAL A 209 -0.93 -23.01 -19.75
CA VAL A 209 -1.66 -23.11 -18.48
C VAL A 209 -2.89 -24.00 -18.62
N ARG A 210 -3.67 -23.86 -19.70
CA ARG A 210 -4.83 -24.73 -19.95
C ARG A 210 -4.45 -26.19 -20.12
N THR A 211 -3.29 -26.47 -20.69
CA THR A 211 -2.77 -27.84 -20.86
C THR A 211 -2.30 -28.39 -19.51
N LEU A 212 -1.51 -27.59 -18.78
CA LEU A 212 -1.03 -27.91 -17.44
C LEU A 212 -2.17 -28.29 -16.49
N LEU A 213 -3.25 -27.50 -16.44
CA LEU A 213 -4.43 -27.75 -15.59
C LEU A 213 -5.22 -29.02 -15.98
N LYS A 214 -4.99 -29.60 -17.16
CA LYS A 214 -5.59 -30.89 -17.57
C LYS A 214 -4.70 -32.08 -17.23
N GLU A 215 -3.39 -31.87 -17.19
CA GLU A 215 -2.39 -32.93 -17.03
C GLU A 215 -1.97 -33.09 -15.57
N HIS A 216 -2.04 -32.02 -14.78
CA HIS A 216 -1.60 -31.97 -13.39
C HIS A 216 -2.72 -31.53 -12.45
N ASP A 217 -2.67 -32.04 -11.23
CA ASP A 217 -3.61 -31.65 -10.19
C ASP A 217 -3.12 -30.42 -9.42
N VAL A 218 -3.25 -29.25 -10.06
CA VAL A 218 -2.93 -27.95 -9.45
C VAL A 218 -3.98 -27.53 -8.41
N LEU A 219 -5.23 -28.00 -8.59
CA LEU A 219 -6.38 -27.62 -7.78
C LEU A 219 -6.64 -28.54 -6.57
N GLY A 220 -5.87 -29.63 -6.41
CA GLY A 220 -6.10 -30.62 -5.37
C GLY A 220 -7.41 -31.41 -5.54
N LEU A 221 -7.89 -31.55 -6.78
CA LEU A 221 -9.14 -32.24 -7.15
C LEU A 221 -8.94 -33.73 -7.46
N ASN A 222 -7.75 -34.29 -7.21
CA ASN A 222 -7.35 -35.67 -7.49
C ASN A 222 -7.42 -36.07 -8.98
N GLN A 223 -7.13 -35.12 -9.89
CA GLN A 223 -7.19 -35.35 -11.35
C GLN A 223 -5.83 -35.59 -12.01
N GLY A 224 -4.81 -35.97 -11.24
CA GLY A 224 -3.44 -36.17 -11.74
C GLY A 224 -2.44 -36.16 -10.58
N PRO A 225 -1.13 -36.14 -10.88
CA PRO A 225 -0.11 -35.91 -9.87
C PRO A 225 -0.24 -34.47 -9.31
N THR A 226 -0.30 -34.36 -7.98
CA THR A 226 -0.31 -33.07 -7.27
C THR A 226 1.03 -32.38 -7.46
N LEU A 227 1.00 -31.10 -7.85
CA LEU A 227 2.18 -30.25 -7.95
C LEU A 227 2.30 -29.39 -6.69
N THR A 228 3.49 -29.31 -6.13
CA THR A 228 3.89 -28.26 -5.17
C THR A 228 4.08 -26.92 -5.89
N PHE A 229 4.13 -25.81 -5.13
CA PHE A 229 4.41 -24.50 -5.73
C PHE A 229 5.79 -24.46 -6.41
N ASP A 230 6.83 -25.02 -5.79
CA ASP A 230 8.18 -25.09 -6.38
C ASP A 230 8.22 -25.86 -7.70
N GLU A 231 7.55 -27.01 -7.77
CA GLU A 231 7.48 -27.81 -9.01
C GLU A 231 6.72 -27.06 -10.11
N LEU A 232 5.70 -26.28 -9.75
CA LEU A 232 4.99 -25.42 -10.70
C LEU A 232 5.91 -24.34 -11.28
N VAL A 233 6.73 -23.71 -10.44
CA VAL A 233 7.71 -22.69 -10.85
C VAL A 233 8.75 -23.29 -11.80
N ASP A 234 9.26 -24.49 -11.51
CA ASP A 234 10.19 -25.20 -12.38
C ASP A 234 9.60 -25.44 -13.78
N LEU A 235 8.31 -25.81 -13.86
CA LEU A 235 7.62 -25.99 -15.14
C LEU A 235 7.46 -24.67 -15.91
N VAL A 236 7.17 -23.56 -15.22
CA VAL A 236 7.13 -22.22 -15.84
C VAL A 236 8.49 -21.83 -16.41
N ILE A 237 9.59 -22.11 -15.70
CA ILE A 237 10.96 -21.83 -16.16
C ILE A 237 11.27 -22.61 -17.45
N VAL A 238 10.91 -23.89 -17.50
CA VAL A 238 11.10 -24.73 -18.70
C VAL A 238 10.31 -24.17 -19.88
N GLU A 239 9.04 -23.79 -19.65
CA GLU A 239 8.18 -23.25 -20.69
C GLU A 239 8.67 -21.89 -21.21
N ARG A 240 9.12 -21.00 -20.32
CA ARG A 240 9.78 -19.75 -20.70
C ARG A 240 10.98 -20.01 -21.60
N GLY A 241 11.83 -20.98 -21.24
CA GLY A 241 12.97 -21.38 -22.06
C GLY A 241 12.56 -21.84 -23.46
N ARG A 242 11.49 -22.62 -23.58
CA ARG A 242 10.90 -23.08 -24.85
C ARG A 242 10.43 -21.90 -25.71
N LEU A 243 9.70 -20.95 -25.11
CA LEU A 243 9.18 -19.76 -25.81
C LEU A 243 10.31 -18.84 -26.30
N LEU A 244 11.32 -18.60 -25.46
CA LEU A 244 12.50 -17.80 -25.84
C LEU A 244 13.28 -18.44 -27.00
N GLN A 245 13.42 -19.77 -26.99
CA GLN A 245 14.08 -20.47 -28.08
C GLN A 245 13.26 -20.40 -29.38
N ALA A 246 11.94 -20.62 -29.31
CA ALA A 246 11.06 -20.51 -30.47
C ALA A 246 11.07 -19.10 -31.09
N GLN A 247 11.15 -18.05 -30.26
CA GLN A 247 11.28 -16.67 -30.71
C GLN A 247 12.60 -16.42 -31.45
N LYS A 248 13.73 -16.95 -30.92
CA LYS A 248 15.05 -16.87 -31.58
C LYS A 248 15.03 -17.57 -32.93
N ASP A 249 14.44 -18.76 -33.00
CA ASP A 249 14.37 -19.57 -34.23
C ASP A 249 13.50 -18.89 -35.30
N ALA A 250 12.37 -18.31 -34.91
CA ALA A 250 11.50 -17.53 -35.80
C ALA A 250 12.21 -16.28 -36.35
N SER A 251 12.96 -15.57 -35.51
CA SER A 251 13.77 -14.41 -35.91
C SER A 251 14.91 -14.78 -36.86
N ALA A 252 15.59 -15.90 -36.59
CA ALA A 252 16.64 -16.44 -37.46
C ALA A 252 16.06 -16.85 -38.83
N TYR A 253 14.89 -17.50 -38.85
CA TYR A 253 14.23 -17.90 -40.09
C TYR A 253 13.76 -16.69 -40.92
N ALA A 254 13.22 -15.65 -40.28
CA ALA A 254 12.85 -14.40 -40.96
C ALA A 254 14.09 -13.69 -41.56
N SER A 255 15.22 -13.74 -40.86
CA SER A 255 16.49 -13.17 -41.33
C SER A 255 17.11 -13.98 -42.48
N ALA A 256 17.07 -15.32 -42.40
CA ALA A 256 17.53 -16.21 -43.46
C ALA A 256 16.65 -16.13 -44.72
N SER A 257 15.33 -16.02 -44.57
CA SER A 257 14.39 -15.83 -45.67
C SER A 257 14.67 -14.53 -46.45
N ARG A 258 15.03 -13.44 -45.74
CA ARG A 258 15.46 -12.17 -46.34
C ARG A 258 16.84 -12.24 -47.01
N GLN A 259 17.74 -13.13 -46.57
CA GLN A 259 19.03 -13.34 -47.25
C GLN A 259 18.92 -14.26 -48.48
N SER A 260 18.00 -15.24 -48.49
CA SER A 260 17.81 -16.15 -49.63
C SER A 260 17.17 -15.49 -50.86
N THR A 261 16.65 -14.26 -50.73
CA THR A 261 16.03 -13.48 -51.81
C THR A 261 16.92 -12.36 -52.37
N LYS A 262 18.25 -12.49 -52.28
CA LYS A 262 19.14 -11.76 -53.21
C LYS A 262 19.00 -12.35 -54.62
N ARG A 263 17.98 -11.89 -55.36
CA ARG A 263 17.91 -12.10 -56.81
C ARG A 263 19.20 -11.55 -57.44
N ASN A 264 19.83 -12.33 -58.29
CA ASN A 264 20.98 -11.93 -59.08
C ASN A 264 20.49 -10.91 -60.13
N ILE A 265 20.73 -9.62 -59.89
CA ILE A 265 20.23 -8.50 -60.74
C ILE A 265 20.94 -8.46 -62.11
N SER A 266 21.88 -9.38 -62.37
CA SER A 266 22.69 -9.43 -63.60
C SER A 266 21.97 -10.05 -64.83
N GLN A 267 20.70 -10.45 -64.72
CA GLN A 267 19.96 -11.13 -65.80
C GLN A 267 18.61 -10.47 -66.15
N VAL A 268 18.40 -9.20 -65.81
CA VAL A 268 17.22 -8.46 -66.31
C VAL A 268 17.69 -7.52 -67.40
N GLU A 269 17.39 -7.87 -68.65
CA GLU A 269 17.53 -6.97 -69.79
C GLU A 269 16.73 -5.68 -69.53
N ASP A 270 17.41 -4.57 -69.74
CA ASP A 270 16.92 -3.21 -69.61
C ASP A 270 15.82 -2.94 -70.65
N VAL A 271 14.56 -3.03 -70.24
CA VAL A 271 13.44 -2.44 -70.99
C VAL A 271 13.12 -1.11 -70.36
N SER A 272 13.94 -0.12 -70.71
CA SER A 272 13.69 1.30 -70.55
C SER A 272 12.40 1.70 -71.28
N GLN A 273 11.27 1.81 -70.58
CA GLN A 273 10.20 2.76 -70.91
C GLN A 273 9.49 3.29 -69.64
N PRO A 274 9.33 4.62 -69.49
CA PRO A 274 8.60 5.22 -68.39
C PRO A 274 7.11 5.29 -68.73
N GLU A 275 6.26 4.48 -68.08
CA GLU A 275 4.82 4.70 -68.19
C GLU A 275 4.35 5.89 -67.31
N PRO A 276 3.38 6.69 -67.79
CA PRO A 276 3.08 8.00 -67.24
C PRO A 276 2.27 7.92 -65.94
N ARG A 277 2.57 8.81 -64.99
CA ARG A 277 1.79 8.98 -63.76
C ARG A 277 0.39 9.52 -64.11
N ALA A 278 -0.63 8.67 -64.11
CA ALA A 278 -2.02 9.09 -64.22
C ALA A 278 -2.50 9.76 -62.91
N VAL A 279 -3.06 10.96 -63.05
CA VAL A 279 -3.70 11.74 -61.98
C VAL A 279 -5.06 11.12 -61.65
N CYS A 280 -5.38 10.98 -60.36
CA CYS A 280 -6.59 10.34 -59.85
C CYS A 280 -7.85 11.19 -60.14
N SER A 281 -8.88 10.60 -60.77
CA SER A 281 -10.12 11.25 -61.21
C SER A 281 -11.29 11.19 -60.21
N VAL A 282 -11.03 11.07 -58.90
CA VAL A 282 -12.08 11.02 -57.88
C VAL A 282 -12.28 12.40 -57.23
N ALA A 283 -13.46 12.99 -57.45
CA ALA A 283 -13.81 14.38 -57.07
C ALA A 283 -13.80 14.69 -55.56
N HIS A 284 -13.77 13.69 -54.67
CA HIS A 284 -13.72 13.91 -53.21
C HIS A 284 -12.31 14.14 -52.63
N HIS A 285 -11.26 14.18 -53.45
CA HIS A 285 -9.87 14.31 -52.97
C HIS A 285 -9.22 15.67 -53.21
N GLN A 286 -9.99 16.73 -53.47
CA GLN A 286 -9.38 18.02 -53.81
C GLN A 286 -8.74 18.78 -52.64
N ASN A 287 -8.98 18.40 -51.37
CA ASN A 287 -8.50 19.19 -50.22
C ASN A 287 -7.80 18.43 -49.07
N ALA A 288 -7.34 17.19 -49.27
CA ALA A 288 -6.57 16.47 -48.24
C ALA A 288 -5.17 16.08 -48.73
N LYS A 289 -4.12 16.58 -48.04
CA LYS A 289 -2.75 16.09 -48.19
C LYS A 289 -2.73 14.60 -47.80
N HIS A 290 -2.47 13.71 -48.74
CA HIS A 290 -2.27 12.30 -48.43
C HIS A 290 -0.78 11.98 -48.28
N ASN A 291 -0.42 11.62 -47.06
CA ASN A 291 0.83 11.01 -46.69
C ASN A 291 0.59 9.50 -46.80
N ASN A 292 1.23 8.82 -47.74
CA ASN A 292 1.40 7.35 -47.80
C ASN A 292 0.22 6.48 -47.32
N GLN A 293 -0.99 6.70 -47.84
CA GLN A 293 -2.06 5.72 -47.68
C GLN A 293 -2.59 5.25 -49.04
N THR A 294 -2.40 3.94 -49.24
CA THR A 294 -2.76 3.05 -50.32
C THR A 294 -4.10 3.38 -50.99
N CYS A 295 -4.05 4.01 -52.17
CA CYS A 295 -5.23 4.14 -53.02
C CYS A 295 -5.59 2.76 -53.61
N ARG A 296 -6.78 2.22 -53.27
CA ARG A 296 -7.23 0.88 -53.69
C ARG A 296 -7.27 0.69 -55.22
N THR A 297 -7.34 1.76 -56.01
CA THR A 297 -7.34 1.71 -57.48
C THR A 297 -5.94 1.56 -58.09
N GLN A 298 -4.89 1.97 -57.37
CA GLN A 298 -3.50 1.86 -57.85
C GLN A 298 -2.81 0.55 -57.47
N ASN A 299 -3.32 -0.20 -56.49
CA ASN A 299 -2.76 -1.49 -56.10
C ASN A 299 -3.48 -2.65 -56.82
N PRO A 300 -2.84 -3.38 -57.75
CA PRO A 300 -3.46 -4.46 -58.51
C PRO A 300 -4.00 -5.60 -57.63
N ARG A 301 -3.44 -5.79 -56.43
CA ARG A 301 -3.82 -6.85 -55.49
C ARG A 301 -5.11 -6.57 -54.71
N LEU A 302 -5.57 -5.31 -54.71
CA LEU A 302 -6.78 -4.89 -54.00
C LEU A 302 -7.96 -4.66 -54.95
N ARG A 303 -7.80 -4.98 -56.24
CA ARG A 303 -8.87 -4.87 -57.24
C ARG A 303 -9.86 -6.02 -57.06
N PRO A 304 -11.19 -5.75 -57.11
CA PRO A 304 -12.19 -6.81 -57.16
C PRO A 304 -11.99 -7.71 -58.39
N ARG A 305 -12.33 -8.99 -58.29
CA ARG A 305 -12.12 -10.00 -59.36
C ARG A 305 -12.75 -9.67 -60.73
N LYS A 306 -13.67 -8.72 -60.82
CA LYS A 306 -14.34 -8.28 -62.06
C LYS A 306 -14.00 -6.84 -62.45
N TRP A 307 -12.94 -6.26 -61.89
CA TRP A 307 -12.53 -4.91 -62.23
C TRP A 307 -11.96 -4.86 -63.65
N GLN A 308 -12.56 -4.05 -64.51
CA GLN A 308 -12.02 -3.68 -65.82
C GLN A 308 -11.75 -2.18 -65.82
N ALA A 309 -10.66 -1.77 -66.48
CA ALA A 309 -10.44 -0.35 -66.76
C ALA A 309 -11.54 0.11 -67.72
N SER A 310 -12.30 1.14 -67.34
CA SER A 310 -13.22 1.80 -68.27
C SER A 310 -12.38 2.44 -69.37
N LEU A 311 -12.46 1.90 -70.59
CA LEU A 311 -12.03 2.59 -71.80
C LEU A 311 -13.17 3.48 -72.28
N GLN A 312 -13.54 4.45 -71.46
CA GLN A 312 -14.32 5.62 -71.82
C GLN A 312 -13.78 6.77 -70.96
N ASP A 313 -12.85 7.52 -71.54
CA ASP A 313 -13.10 8.91 -71.92
C ASP A 313 -12.77 9.04 -73.42
#